data_AF-A0A7X7PN29-F1
#
_entry.id   AF-A0A7X7PN29-F1
#
_cell.length_a   1.000
_cell.length_b   1.000
_cell.length_c   1.000
_cell.angle_alpha   90.00
_cell.angle_beta   90.00
_cell.angle_gamma   90.00
#
_symmetry.space_group_name_H-M   'P 1'
#
loop_
_entity.id
_entity.type
_entity.pdbx_description
1 polymer ?
#
loop_
_entity_poly.entity_id
_entity_poly.type
_entity_poly.pdbx_seq_one_letter_code
_entity_poly.pdbx_strand_id
1 'polypeptide(L)'
;MMMTSLLTDARPEAVGLKIGRPRTCNCGACRKCRRREYMRGWYARTGRSYPNPERRRAYENGRYHGDHAYRKRHDARVALAQQVRRGQQVPTPCALCGAEEVVGHHNDYDRPLDGTWLCVPCHHLVHAPLPEEAP
;
A
#
# COMPACT_ATOMS: atom_id res chain seq x y z
N MET A 1 -7.21 -23.27 59.61
CA MET A 1 -7.30 -23.44 58.13
C MET A 1 -8.41 -22.54 57.63
N MET A 2 -8.12 -21.38 57.03
CA MET A 2 -8.96 -20.75 55.99
C MET A 2 -8.02 -19.91 55.12
N MET A 3 -7.77 -20.39 53.91
CA MET A 3 -6.94 -19.71 52.93
C MET A 3 -7.79 -18.68 52.20
N THR A 4 -7.60 -17.40 52.50
CA THR A 4 -8.17 -16.31 51.69
C THR A 4 -7.42 -16.23 50.37
N SER A 5 -8.00 -16.88 49.38
CA SER A 5 -7.55 -16.94 47.99
C SER A 5 -7.47 -15.53 47.39
N LEU A 6 -6.28 -15.17 46.90
CA LEU A 6 -6.04 -13.99 46.10
C LEU A 6 -6.77 -14.16 44.75
N LEU A 7 -7.84 -13.40 44.54
CA LEU A 7 -8.44 -13.23 43.21
C LEU A 7 -7.46 -12.41 42.36
N THR A 8 -6.63 -13.08 41.59
CA THR A 8 -5.92 -12.46 40.48
C THR A 8 -6.93 -12.11 39.40
N ASP A 9 -7.13 -10.81 39.16
CA ASP A 9 -7.84 -10.28 38.00
C ASP A 9 -7.16 -10.78 36.71
N ALA A 10 -7.65 -11.90 36.19
CA ALA A 10 -7.35 -12.37 34.85
C ALA A 10 -8.03 -11.40 33.87
N ARG A 11 -7.29 -10.38 33.42
CA ARG A 11 -7.68 -9.57 32.27
C ARG A 11 -7.99 -10.52 31.11
N PRO A 12 -9.21 -10.52 30.55
CA PRO A 12 -9.55 -11.43 29.48
C PRO A 12 -8.59 -11.21 28.32
N GLU A 13 -7.96 -12.28 27.86
CA GLU A 13 -7.16 -12.27 26.63
C GLU A 13 -8.09 -11.87 25.49
N ALA A 14 -8.06 -10.58 25.14
CA ALA A 14 -8.72 -10.06 23.97
C ALA A 14 -8.24 -10.90 22.78
N VAL A 15 -9.16 -11.72 22.23
CA VAL A 15 -8.97 -12.50 21.00
C VAL A 15 -8.44 -11.51 19.96
N GLY A 16 -7.13 -11.57 19.77
CA GLY A 16 -6.39 -10.44 19.25
C GLY A 16 -6.68 -10.26 17.78
N LEU A 17 -7.59 -9.35 17.43
CA LEU A 17 -7.61 -8.76 16.10
C LEU A 17 -6.15 -8.37 15.79
N LYS A 18 -5.58 -8.94 14.71
CA LYS A 18 -4.21 -8.68 14.27
C LYS A 18 -4.14 -7.27 13.67
N ILE A 19 -4.36 -6.26 14.52
CA ILE A 19 -4.38 -4.85 14.15
C ILE A 19 -2.93 -4.39 13.97
N GLY A 20 -2.57 -4.07 12.73
CA GLY A 20 -1.26 -3.57 12.35
C GLY A 20 -0.19 -4.66 12.19
N ARG A 21 1.08 -4.22 12.15
CA ARG A 21 2.23 -5.11 11.92
C ARG A 21 2.26 -6.24 12.97
N PRO A 22 2.44 -7.51 12.55
CA PRO A 22 2.63 -8.62 13.47
C PRO A 22 3.74 -8.34 14.50
N ARG A 23 3.55 -8.86 15.73
CA ARG A 23 4.50 -8.71 16.83
C ARG A 23 5.79 -9.47 16.49
N THR A 24 6.76 -8.74 15.95
CA THR A 24 8.07 -9.26 15.49
C THR A 24 9.19 -8.94 16.47
N CYS A 25 8.88 -8.24 17.56
CA CYS A 25 9.80 -7.83 18.62
C CYS A 25 8.98 -7.41 19.86
N ASN A 26 9.57 -7.57 21.06
CA ASN A 26 8.94 -7.30 22.35
C ASN A 26 9.61 -6.18 23.16
N CYS A 27 10.64 -5.51 22.64
CA CYS A 27 11.45 -4.58 23.43
C CYS A 27 10.73 -3.29 23.87
N GLY A 28 9.55 -2.98 23.33
CA GLY A 28 8.77 -1.78 23.66
C GLY A 28 9.34 -0.49 23.08
N ALA A 29 10.67 -0.35 23.04
CA ALA A 29 11.33 0.90 22.68
C ALA A 29 11.58 1.07 21.17
N CYS A 30 11.72 0.01 20.37
CA CYS A 30 12.11 0.19 18.97
C CYS A 30 11.00 0.83 18.11
N ARG A 31 11.36 1.39 16.94
CA ARG A 31 10.42 1.99 15.98
C ARG A 31 9.22 1.08 15.66
N LYS A 32 9.44 -0.24 15.56
CA LYS A 32 8.39 -1.23 15.26
C LYS A 32 7.40 -1.36 16.42
N CYS A 33 7.89 -1.42 17.67
CA CYS A 33 7.07 -1.48 18.87
C CYS A 33 6.25 -0.20 19.05
N ARG A 34 6.88 0.97 18.94
CA ARG A 34 6.20 2.28 19.01
C ARG A 34 5.13 2.43 17.93
N ARG A 35 5.41 2.01 16.68
CA ARG A 35 4.42 2.04 15.59
C ARG A 35 3.21 1.15 15.88
N ARG A 36 3.42 -0.04 16.45
CA ARG A 36 2.33 -0.95 16.83
C ARG A 36 1.42 -0.34 17.89
N GLU A 37 1.99 0.27 18.92
CA GLU A 37 1.25 0.96 19.99
C GLU A 37 0.47 2.15 19.43
N TYR A 38 1.11 2.98 18.60
CA TYR A 38 0.43 4.06 17.90
C TYR A 38 -0.79 3.58 17.11
N MET A 39 -0.63 2.53 16.29
CA MET A 39 -1.74 2.00 15.48
C MET A 39 -2.87 1.46 16.37
N ARG A 40 -2.55 0.75 17.46
CA ARG A 40 -3.54 0.26 18.43
C ARG A 40 -4.34 1.42 19.04
N GLY A 41 -3.67 2.46 19.50
CA GLY A 41 -4.32 3.65 20.07
C GLY A 41 -5.14 4.43 19.03
N TRP A 42 -4.69 4.46 17.76
CA TRP A 42 -5.45 5.09 16.68
C TRP A 42 -6.77 4.36 16.38
N TYR A 43 -6.75 3.03 16.26
CA TYR A 43 -7.97 2.25 16.05
C TYR A 43 -8.91 2.31 17.26
N ALA A 44 -8.37 2.26 18.49
CA ALA A 44 -9.16 2.43 19.71
C ALA A 44 -9.86 3.79 19.77
N ARG A 45 -9.18 4.89 19.43
CA ARG A 45 -9.77 6.24 19.41
C ARG A 45 -10.77 6.46 18.28
N THR A 46 -10.45 5.98 17.08
CA THR A 46 -11.28 6.25 15.90
C THR A 46 -12.49 5.34 15.81
N GLY A 47 -12.53 4.24 16.57
CA GLY A 47 -13.58 3.23 16.49
C GLY A 47 -13.63 2.52 15.13
N ARG A 48 -12.69 2.80 14.22
CA ARG A 48 -12.63 2.16 12.92
C ARG A 48 -12.31 0.68 13.12
N SER A 49 -12.95 -0.17 12.33
CA SER A 49 -12.55 -1.57 12.28
C SER A 49 -11.33 -1.74 11.37
N TYR A 50 -10.44 -2.68 11.72
CA TYR A 50 -9.35 -3.05 10.84
C TYR A 50 -9.94 -3.68 9.56
N PRO A 51 -9.55 -3.22 8.35
CA PRO A 51 -10.09 -3.78 7.12
C PRO A 51 -9.82 -5.29 7.07
N ASN A 52 -10.88 -6.10 6.90
CA ASN A 52 -10.74 -7.55 6.77
C ASN A 52 -9.87 -7.85 5.52
N PRO A 53 -8.69 -8.49 5.69
CA PRO A 53 -7.79 -8.77 4.58
C PRO A 53 -8.41 -9.66 3.49
N GLU A 54 -9.24 -10.62 3.86
CA GLU A 54 -9.93 -11.52 2.92
C GLU A 54 -10.95 -10.74 2.10
N ARG A 55 -11.73 -9.87 2.74
CA ARG A 55 -12.67 -8.98 2.02
C ARG A 55 -11.95 -8.05 1.06
N ARG A 56 -10.82 -7.48 1.50
CA ARG A 56 -9.98 -6.63 0.64
C ARG A 56 -9.45 -7.43 -0.56
N ARG A 57 -8.91 -8.63 -0.34
CA ARG A 57 -8.42 -9.50 -1.40
C ARG A 57 -9.55 -9.90 -2.36
N ALA A 58 -10.72 -10.24 -1.85
CA ALA A 58 -11.90 -10.57 -2.67
C ALA A 58 -12.34 -9.38 -3.53
N TYR A 59 -12.36 -8.17 -2.96
CA TYR A 59 -12.64 -6.94 -3.71
C TYR A 59 -11.59 -6.69 -4.81
N GLU A 60 -10.30 -6.76 -4.47
CA GLU A 60 -9.21 -6.56 -5.43
C GLU A 60 -9.26 -7.61 -6.54
N ASN A 61 -9.55 -8.88 -6.20
CA ASN A 61 -9.68 -9.98 -7.16
C ASN A 61 -10.90 -9.81 -8.06
N GLY A 62 -12.05 -9.45 -7.47
CA GLY A 62 -13.26 -9.15 -8.22
C GLY A 62 -13.05 -7.99 -9.20
N ARG A 63 -12.35 -6.93 -8.77
CA ARG A 63 -11.98 -5.82 -9.65
C ARG A 63 -11.04 -6.25 -10.78
N TYR A 64 -10.03 -7.07 -10.47
CA TYR A 64 -9.09 -7.58 -11.46
C TYR A 64 -9.76 -8.46 -12.53
N HIS A 65 -10.68 -9.33 -12.14
CA HIS A 65 -11.37 -10.20 -13.10
C HIS A 65 -12.56 -9.54 -13.79
N GLY A 66 -13.23 -8.59 -13.13
CA GLY A 66 -14.46 -7.94 -13.62
C GLY A 66 -14.25 -6.69 -14.46
N ASP A 67 -13.10 -6.01 -14.38
CA ASP A 67 -12.82 -4.79 -15.14
C ASP A 67 -11.61 -5.01 -16.07
N HIS A 68 -11.90 -5.16 -17.37
CA HIS A 68 -10.88 -5.38 -18.39
C HIS A 68 -9.84 -4.26 -18.45
N ALA A 69 -10.28 -3.00 -18.35
CA ALA A 69 -9.39 -1.85 -18.41
C ALA A 69 -8.51 -1.77 -17.16
N TYR A 70 -9.05 -2.11 -15.99
CA TYR A 70 -8.23 -2.24 -14.77
C TYR A 70 -7.19 -3.35 -14.89
N ARG A 71 -7.58 -4.54 -15.36
CA ARG A 71 -6.66 -5.66 -15.59
C ARG A 71 -5.52 -5.28 -16.52
N LYS A 72 -5.85 -4.71 -17.67
CA LYS A 72 -4.87 -4.24 -18.67
C LYS A 72 -3.85 -3.26 -18.08
N ARG A 73 -4.33 -2.25 -17.33
CA ARG A 73 -3.46 -1.28 -16.64
C ARG A 73 -2.57 -1.94 -15.59
N HIS A 74 -3.11 -2.90 -14.84
CA HIS A 74 -2.35 -3.67 -13.86
C HIS A 74 -1.24 -4.48 -14.54
N ASP A 75 -1.57 -5.20 -15.60
CA ASP A 75 -0.65 -6.11 -16.29
C ASP A 75 0.48 -5.36 -16.96
N ALA A 76 0.21 -4.20 -17.56
CA ALA A 76 1.24 -3.32 -18.11
C ALA A 76 2.26 -2.89 -17.04
N ARG A 77 1.78 -2.41 -15.88
CA ARG A 77 2.66 -2.02 -14.77
C ARG A 77 3.49 -3.19 -14.26
N VAL A 78 2.89 -4.38 -14.16
CA VAL A 78 3.59 -5.59 -13.72
C VAL A 78 4.65 -5.99 -14.73
N ALA A 79 4.36 -5.97 -16.03
CA ALA A 79 5.30 -6.31 -17.09
C ALA A 79 6.52 -5.36 -17.08
N LEU A 80 6.30 -4.04 -17.04
CA LEU A 80 7.37 -3.05 -16.96
C LEU A 80 8.23 -3.26 -15.70
N ALA A 81 7.61 -3.46 -14.54
CA ALA A 81 8.33 -3.69 -13.29
C ALA A 81 9.17 -4.98 -13.34
N GLN A 82 8.70 -6.03 -14.02
CA GLN A 82 9.46 -7.25 -14.21
C GLN A 82 10.70 -7.02 -15.09
N GLN A 83 10.58 -6.25 -16.17
CA GLN A 83 11.71 -5.91 -17.03
C GLN A 83 12.79 -5.12 -16.28
N VAL A 84 12.38 -4.14 -15.48
CA VAL A 84 13.30 -3.38 -14.62
C VAL A 84 14.00 -4.26 -13.61
N ARG A 85 13.25 -5.13 -12.90
CA ARG A 85 13.84 -6.06 -11.91
C ARG A 85 14.84 -7.02 -12.54
N ARG A 86 14.64 -7.39 -13.80
CA ARG A 86 15.54 -8.26 -14.58
C ARG A 86 16.70 -7.51 -15.22
N GLY A 87 16.75 -6.18 -15.11
CA GLY A 87 17.74 -5.33 -15.77
C GLY A 87 17.59 -5.23 -17.30
N GLN A 88 16.47 -5.71 -17.84
CA GLN A 88 16.19 -5.68 -19.29
C GLN A 88 15.67 -4.31 -19.75
N GLN A 89 15.18 -3.51 -18.81
CA GLN A 89 14.80 -2.13 -19.03
C GLN A 89 15.38 -1.27 -17.91
N VAL A 90 16.12 -0.23 -18.29
CA VAL A 90 16.79 0.65 -17.34
C VAL A 90 15.97 1.94 -17.21
N PRO A 91 15.56 2.33 -16.00
CA PRO A 91 14.95 3.63 -15.78
C PRO A 91 15.86 4.77 -16.23
N THR A 92 15.32 5.70 -17.00
CA THR A 92 16.03 6.94 -17.37
C THR A 92 15.60 8.08 -16.44
N PRO A 93 16.36 9.18 -16.35
CA PRO A 93 15.88 10.39 -15.70
C PRO A 93 14.54 10.86 -16.26
N CYS A 94 13.81 11.63 -15.46
CA CYS A 94 12.48 12.14 -15.79
C CYS A 94 12.50 12.84 -17.15
N ALA A 95 11.65 12.40 -18.08
CA ALA A 95 11.59 12.97 -19.43
C ALA A 95 11.18 14.45 -19.48
N LEU A 96 10.55 14.98 -18.42
CA LEU A 96 10.11 16.39 -18.36
C LEU A 96 11.08 17.30 -17.61
N CYS A 97 11.75 16.82 -16.55
CA CYS A 97 12.56 17.68 -15.68
C CYS A 97 13.95 17.13 -15.33
N GLY A 98 14.30 15.93 -15.79
CA GLY A 98 15.62 15.33 -15.55
C GLY A 98 15.86 14.77 -14.14
N ALA A 99 14.88 14.79 -13.24
CA ALA A 99 15.02 14.18 -11.91
C ALA A 99 15.28 12.65 -11.99
N GLU A 100 16.16 12.14 -11.14
CA GLU A 100 16.58 10.73 -11.16
C GLU A 100 15.58 9.79 -10.46
N GLU A 101 14.85 10.26 -9.45
CA GLU A 101 13.81 9.47 -8.80
C GLU A 101 12.54 9.41 -9.67
N VAL A 102 12.40 8.30 -10.39
CA VAL A 102 11.37 8.11 -11.42
C VAL A 102 10.46 6.91 -11.17
N VAL A 103 9.28 6.99 -11.78
CA VAL A 103 8.28 5.93 -11.90
C VAL A 103 7.90 5.76 -13.37
N GLY A 104 7.51 4.54 -13.75
CA GLY A 104 7.05 4.25 -15.11
C GLY A 104 5.65 4.80 -15.38
N HIS A 105 5.56 5.73 -16.33
CA HIS A 105 4.33 6.24 -16.91
C HIS A 105 3.96 5.43 -18.16
N HIS A 106 2.70 5.06 -18.33
CA HIS A 106 2.22 4.37 -19.53
C HIS A 106 1.25 5.29 -20.27
N ASN A 107 1.62 5.72 -21.48
CA ASN A 107 0.74 6.48 -22.37
C ASN A 107 -0.29 5.55 -23.04
N ASP A 108 0.17 4.37 -23.44
CA ASP A 108 -0.63 3.33 -24.06
C ASP A 108 -0.47 2.02 -23.31
N TYR A 109 -1.54 1.56 -22.68
CA TYR A 109 -1.55 0.32 -21.93
C TYR A 109 -1.61 -0.95 -22.81
N ASP A 110 -1.79 -0.83 -24.14
CA ASP A 110 -1.58 -1.94 -25.09
C ASP A 110 -0.09 -2.22 -25.34
N ARG A 111 0.77 -1.27 -24.99
CA ARG A 111 2.23 -1.36 -25.16
C ARG A 111 2.91 -1.36 -23.80
N PRO A 112 2.86 -2.49 -23.06
CA PRO A 112 3.20 -2.52 -21.65
C PRO A 112 4.66 -2.20 -21.33
N LEU A 113 5.56 -2.29 -22.31
CA LEU A 113 6.98 -1.97 -22.15
C LEU A 113 7.34 -0.57 -22.68
N ASP A 114 6.40 0.09 -23.37
CA ASP A 114 6.56 1.43 -23.94
C ASP A 114 6.15 2.50 -22.92
N GLY A 115 6.82 2.45 -21.77
CA GLY A 115 6.63 3.40 -20.69
C GLY A 115 7.66 4.52 -20.74
N THR A 116 7.24 5.72 -20.40
CA THR A 116 8.13 6.87 -20.17
C THR A 116 8.50 6.95 -18.70
N TRP A 117 9.73 7.35 -18.37
CA TRP A 117 10.14 7.56 -16.99
C TRP A 117 9.86 8.99 -16.56
N LEU A 118 9.08 9.16 -15.48
CA LEU A 118 8.71 10.47 -14.94
C LEU A 118 8.91 10.48 -13.42
N CYS A 119 9.33 11.60 -12.85
CA CYS A 119 9.25 11.78 -11.40
C CYS A 119 7.78 11.88 -10.95
N VAL A 120 7.50 11.60 -9.69
CA VAL A 120 6.12 11.59 -9.15
C VAL A 120 5.35 12.89 -9.41
N PRO A 121 5.93 14.10 -9.25
CA PRO A 121 5.26 15.36 -9.59
C PRO A 121 4.86 15.43 -11.06
N CYS A 122 5.80 15.18 -11.97
CA CYS A 122 5.55 15.17 -13.42
C CYS A 122 4.54 14.09 -13.82
N HIS A 123 4.61 12.91 -13.21
CA HIS A 123 3.66 11.83 -13.44
C HIS A 123 2.23 12.24 -13.08
N HIS A 124 2.02 12.96 -11.97
CA HIS A 124 0.70 13.48 -11.61
C HIS A 124 0.22 14.58 -12.55
N LEU A 125 1.11 15.47 -12.99
CA LEU A 125 0.76 16.53 -13.95
C LEU A 125 0.26 15.95 -15.27
N VAL A 126 0.86 14.87 -15.77
CA VAL A 126 0.41 14.21 -17.01
C VAL A 126 -0.97 13.55 -16.85
N HIS A 127 -1.34 13.10 -15.66
CA HIS A 127 -2.69 12.57 -15.37
C HIS A 127 -3.68 13.65 -14.93
N ALA A 128 -3.23 14.89 -14.72
CA ALA A 128 -4.12 15.98 -14.38
C ALA A 128 -4.98 16.29 -15.60
N PRO A 129 -6.30 16.50 -15.43
CA PRO A 129 -7.11 17.05 -16.51
C PRO A 129 -6.49 18.38 -16.93
N LEU A 130 -6.41 18.62 -18.25
CA LEU A 130 -6.05 19.94 -18.75
C LEU A 130 -7.01 20.95 -18.12
N PRO A 131 -6.52 22.11 -17.65
CA PRO A 131 -7.44 23.16 -17.22
C PRO A 131 -8.37 23.43 -18.40
N GLU A 132 -9.68 23.36 -18.16
CA GLU A 132 -10.66 23.84 -19.13
C GLU A 132 -10.23 25.26 -19.51
N GLU A 133 -10.03 25.52 -20.81
CA GLU A 133 -9.71 26.85 -21.29
C GLU A 133 -10.78 27.79 -20.75
N ALA A 134 -10.37 28.66 -19.83
CA ALA A 134 -11.28 29.59 -19.17
C ALA A 134 -11.96 30.44 -20.25
N PRO A 135 -13.29 30.62 -20.20
CA PRO A 135 -14.02 31.43 -21.17
C PRO A 135 -13.56 32.89 -21.17
#